data_AF-A0A1Q9JS65-F1
#
_entry.id   AF-A0A1Q9JS65-F1
#
_cell.length_a   1.000
_cell.length_b   1.000
_cell.length_c   1.000
_cell.angle_alpha   90.00
_cell.angle_beta   90.00
_cell.angle_gamma   90.00
#
_symmetry.space_group_name_H-M   'P 1'
#
loop_
_entity.id
_entity.type
_entity.pdbx_description
1 polymer ?
#
loop_
_entity_poly.entity_id
_entity_poly.type
_entity_poly.pdbx_seq_one_letter_code
_entity_poly.pdbx_strand_id
1 'polypeptide(L)'
;MVRNAKLVEEYYEEIKNGKQKDMGRDRYALVFEALVLKYLPRVKTKQCFMERTGFESYKTFNKFLKGKYKNIAKLDSDIIIKVCLGLLLTKEECYDFFYECGQSLYDKDDDCIEKVILDILEIPRERVKNLTEKQKWNFAGKLVLEADKIYKENGKRGTYMNCKRKALEAREVYEEF
;
A
#
# COMPACT_ATOMS: atom_id res chain seq x y z
N MET A 1 -16.42 8.10 -3.03
CA MET A 1 -16.20 7.91 -1.58
C MET A 1 -15.15 6.83 -1.41
N VAL A 2 -13.93 7.20 -1.01
CA VAL A 2 -12.86 6.23 -0.71
C VAL A 2 -13.29 5.41 0.50
N ARG A 3 -13.58 4.13 0.31
CA ARG A 3 -14.26 3.28 1.32
C ARG A 3 -13.37 2.94 2.52
N ASN A 4 -12.04 3.11 2.46
CA ASN A 4 -11.16 2.99 3.63
C ASN A 4 -10.97 4.29 4.40
N ALA A 5 -11.74 5.36 4.12
CA ALA A 5 -11.82 6.54 4.99
C ALA A 5 -12.03 6.14 6.46
N LYS A 6 -12.85 5.12 6.72
CA LYS A 6 -13.07 4.56 8.07
C LYS A 6 -11.83 3.99 8.74
N LEU A 7 -10.93 3.32 8.01
CA LEU A 7 -9.74 2.68 8.61
C LEU A 7 -8.68 3.73 8.95
N VAL A 8 -8.61 4.79 8.15
CA VAL A 8 -7.79 5.97 8.39
C VAL A 8 -8.37 6.83 9.51
N GLU A 9 -9.69 7.05 9.51
CA GLU A 9 -10.45 7.72 10.57
C GLU A 9 -10.33 6.98 11.90
N GLU A 10 -10.53 5.65 11.93
CA GLU A 10 -10.37 4.81 13.13
C GLU A 10 -8.96 4.97 13.71
N TYR A 11 -7.94 4.97 12.86
CA TYR A 11 -6.55 5.18 13.29
C TYR A 11 -6.31 6.62 13.79
N TYR A 12 -6.86 7.63 13.12
CA TYR A 12 -6.81 9.01 13.60
C TYR A 12 -7.55 9.19 14.93
N GLU A 13 -8.68 8.53 15.11
CA GLU A 13 -9.42 8.49 16.37
C GLU A 13 -8.63 7.75 17.45
N GLU A 14 -7.89 6.69 17.14
CA GLU A 14 -6.97 6.05 18.10
C GLU A 14 -5.84 6.99 18.56
N ILE A 15 -5.33 7.84 17.66
CA ILE A 15 -4.37 8.90 18.00
C ILE A 15 -5.04 9.96 18.89
N LYS A 16 -6.19 10.50 18.49
CA LYS A 16 -6.93 11.52 19.27
C LYS A 16 -7.29 11.01 20.67
N ASN A 17 -7.67 9.73 20.77
CA ASN A 17 -8.01 9.06 22.02
C ASN A 17 -6.79 8.61 22.84
N GLY A 18 -5.56 8.96 22.42
CA GLY A 18 -4.32 8.68 23.15
C GLY A 18 -3.91 7.21 23.19
N LYS A 19 -4.58 6.33 22.43
CA LYS A 19 -4.22 4.91 22.30
C LYS A 19 -2.96 4.73 21.45
N GLN A 20 -2.67 5.69 20.58
CA GLN A 20 -1.43 5.79 19.82
C GLN A 20 -0.82 7.18 19.90
N LYS A 21 0.51 7.25 19.82
CA LYS A 21 1.26 8.50 19.88
C LYS A 21 1.27 9.18 18.51
N ASP A 22 0.81 10.43 18.43
CA ASP A 22 1.04 11.26 17.26
C ASP A 22 2.54 11.54 17.13
N MET A 23 3.11 11.14 16.00
CA MET A 23 4.53 11.33 15.69
C MET A 23 4.73 12.36 14.56
N GLY A 24 3.69 13.07 14.13
CA GLY A 24 3.77 14.04 13.03
C GLY A 24 4.21 13.39 11.72
N ARG A 25 3.80 12.14 11.49
CA ARG A 25 4.17 11.38 10.29
C ARG A 25 3.19 11.67 9.16
N ASP A 26 3.71 11.63 7.93
CA ASP A 26 2.89 11.69 6.72
C ASP A 26 1.79 10.61 6.74
N ARG A 27 0.63 10.96 6.18
CA ARG A 27 -0.57 10.13 6.19
C ARG A 27 -0.35 8.72 5.65
N TYR A 28 0.42 8.58 4.57
CA TYR A 28 0.79 7.28 4.01
C TYR A 28 1.50 6.36 5.02
N ALA A 29 2.26 6.92 5.98
CA ALA A 29 2.96 6.15 7.00
C ALA A 29 2.00 5.59 8.05
N LEU A 30 0.97 6.37 8.40
CA LEU A 30 -0.10 5.95 9.31
C LEU A 30 -0.91 4.81 8.67
N VAL A 31 -1.32 5.00 7.40
CA VAL A 31 -2.04 3.97 6.63
C VAL A 31 -1.19 2.71 6.48
N PHE A 32 0.09 2.85 6.16
CA PHE A 32 1.02 1.72 6.10
C PHE A 32 1.08 0.96 7.44
N GLU A 33 1.21 1.65 8.56
CA GLU A 33 1.26 1.02 9.88
C GLU A 33 -0.05 0.28 10.20
N ALA A 34 -1.20 0.89 9.93
CA ALA A 34 -2.51 0.25 10.12
C ALA A 34 -2.64 -1.03 9.28
N LEU A 35 -2.28 -0.97 8.00
CA LEU A 35 -2.30 -2.13 7.10
C LEU A 35 -1.34 -3.23 7.55
N VAL A 36 -0.15 -2.86 8.02
CA VAL A 36 0.82 -3.79 8.59
C VAL A 36 0.26 -4.50 9.83
N LEU A 37 -0.35 -3.76 10.76
CA LEU A 37 -0.95 -4.32 11.97
C LEU A 37 -2.18 -5.20 11.67
N LYS A 38 -2.89 -4.91 10.58
CA LYS A 38 -4.04 -5.67 10.10
C LYS A 38 -3.62 -7.02 9.49
N TYR A 39 -2.57 -7.04 8.66
CA TYR A 39 -2.25 -8.19 7.80
C TYR A 39 -1.03 -9.01 8.22
N LEU A 40 -0.21 -8.51 9.14
CA LEU A 40 0.98 -9.20 9.63
C LEU A 40 0.87 -9.52 11.12
N PRO A 41 1.51 -10.62 11.57
CA PRO A 41 1.57 -10.93 12.99
C PRO A 41 2.34 -9.84 13.75
N ARG A 42 1.88 -9.51 14.97
CA ARG A 42 2.56 -8.55 15.87
C ARG A 42 3.96 -9.01 16.26
N VAL A 43 4.15 -10.32 16.38
CA VAL A 43 5.44 -10.95 16.62
C VAL A 43 6.13 -11.13 15.27
N LYS A 44 7.37 -10.60 15.12
CA LYS A 44 8.18 -10.68 13.89
C LYS A 44 7.61 -9.95 12.67
N THR A 45 6.80 -8.92 12.86
CA THR A 45 6.20 -8.10 11.78
C THR A 45 7.17 -7.71 10.67
N LYS A 46 8.36 -7.21 11.02
CA LYS A 46 9.39 -6.79 10.06
C LYS A 46 9.92 -7.93 9.20
N GLN A 47 10.13 -9.09 9.81
CA GLN A 47 10.63 -10.28 9.12
C GLN A 47 9.55 -10.81 8.16
N CYS A 48 8.30 -10.96 8.63
CA CYS A 48 7.20 -11.40 7.78
C CYS A 48 6.96 -10.45 6.60
N PHE A 49 7.06 -9.14 6.83
CA PHE A 49 6.97 -8.15 5.75
C PHE A 49 8.04 -8.41 4.69
N MET A 50 9.31 -8.55 5.07
CA MET A 50 10.40 -8.82 4.12
C MET A 50 10.19 -10.13 3.36
N GLU A 51 9.85 -11.20 4.07
CA GLU A 51 9.62 -12.52 3.46
C GLU A 51 8.50 -12.47 2.41
N ARG A 52 7.42 -11.72 2.68
CA ARG A 52 6.29 -11.59 1.76
C ARG A 52 6.53 -10.64 0.60
N THR A 53 7.33 -9.59 0.79
CA THR A 53 7.57 -8.54 -0.22
C THR A 53 8.82 -8.78 -1.07
N GLY A 54 9.73 -9.64 -0.61
CA GLY A 54 11.02 -9.88 -1.29
C GLY A 54 12.04 -8.75 -1.12
N PHE A 55 11.81 -7.77 -0.24
CA PHE A 55 12.81 -6.72 0.01
C PHE A 55 14.04 -7.28 0.73
N GLU A 56 15.22 -6.92 0.23
CA GLU A 56 16.51 -7.39 0.78
C GLU A 56 16.85 -6.82 2.16
N SER A 57 16.18 -5.72 2.58
CA SER A 57 16.46 -5.09 3.87
C SER A 57 15.25 -4.40 4.48
N TYR A 58 15.32 -4.16 5.80
CA TYR A 58 14.32 -3.39 6.55
C TYR A 58 14.23 -1.90 6.17
N LYS A 59 15.03 -1.42 5.23
CA LYS A 59 15.09 0.00 4.86
C LYS A 59 13.76 0.50 4.33
N THR A 60 13.12 -0.24 3.43
CA THR A 60 11.81 0.11 2.86
C THR A 60 10.73 0.14 3.94
N PHE A 61 10.63 -0.92 4.73
CA PHE A 61 9.71 -0.98 5.87
C PHE A 61 9.86 0.22 6.80
N ASN A 62 11.08 0.51 7.25
CA ASN A 62 11.34 1.62 8.17
C ASN A 62 11.08 2.99 7.53
N LYS A 63 11.29 3.16 6.22
CA LYS A 63 10.99 4.42 5.52
C LYS A 63 9.49 4.66 5.42
N PHE A 64 8.71 3.61 5.13
CA PHE A 64 7.26 3.70 5.14
C PHE A 64 6.75 3.99 6.56
N LEU A 65 7.11 3.16 7.55
CA LEU A 65 6.66 3.30 8.93
C LEU A 65 6.99 4.68 9.55
N LYS A 66 8.17 5.23 9.24
CA LYS A 66 8.63 6.51 9.81
C LYS A 66 8.25 7.74 8.99
N GLY A 67 7.58 7.59 7.84
CA GLY A 67 7.27 8.74 6.98
C GLY A 67 8.52 9.42 6.40
N LYS A 68 9.58 8.67 6.05
CA LYS A 68 10.90 9.23 5.67
C LYS A 68 11.18 9.27 4.16
N TYR A 69 10.17 9.21 3.30
CA TYR A 69 10.37 9.43 1.87
C TYR A 69 10.38 10.94 1.59
N LYS A 70 11.48 11.46 1.04
CA LYS A 70 11.60 12.89 0.69
C LYS A 70 10.47 13.38 -0.23
N ASN A 71 9.99 12.50 -1.10
CA ASN A 71 8.84 12.73 -1.98
C ASN A 71 8.22 11.36 -2.28
N ILE A 72 7.27 10.92 -1.44
CA ILE A 72 6.59 9.62 -1.57
C ILE A 72 5.91 9.45 -2.93
N ALA A 73 5.44 10.57 -3.47
CA ALA A 73 4.79 10.68 -4.76
C ALA A 73 5.68 10.37 -5.97
N LYS A 74 7.00 10.47 -5.80
CA LYS A 74 8.00 10.06 -6.82
C LYS A 74 8.58 8.67 -6.55
N LEU A 75 8.06 7.95 -5.56
CA LEU A 75 8.49 6.58 -5.31
C LEU A 75 8.13 5.71 -6.51
N ASP A 76 9.03 4.80 -6.89
CA ASP A 76 8.75 3.81 -7.93
C ASP A 76 7.49 3.00 -7.55
N SER A 77 6.50 2.98 -8.44
CA SER A 77 5.21 2.33 -8.20
C SER A 77 5.38 0.82 -7.96
N ASP A 78 6.42 0.18 -8.51
CA ASP A 78 6.75 -1.23 -8.22
C ASP A 78 6.93 -1.47 -6.72
N ILE A 79 7.57 -0.53 -6.01
CA ILE A 79 7.76 -0.64 -4.56
C ILE A 79 6.40 -0.63 -3.85
N ILE A 80 5.45 0.20 -4.29
CA ILE A 80 4.12 0.28 -3.71
C ILE A 80 3.33 -0.99 -4.03
N ILE A 81 3.38 -1.51 -5.27
CA ILE A 81 2.77 -2.80 -5.63
C ILE A 81 3.31 -3.93 -4.76
N LYS A 82 4.63 -4.03 -4.59
CA LYS A 82 5.25 -5.04 -3.72
C LYS A 82 4.73 -4.97 -2.30
N VAL A 83 4.54 -3.77 -1.76
CA VAL A 83 3.91 -3.59 -0.44
C VAL A 83 2.47 -4.10 -0.45
N CYS A 84 1.67 -3.70 -1.44
CA CYS A 84 0.27 -4.11 -1.56
C CYS A 84 0.10 -5.63 -1.64
N LEU A 85 0.84 -6.28 -2.56
CA LEU A 85 0.80 -7.73 -2.75
C LEU A 85 1.41 -8.47 -1.56
N GLY A 86 2.51 -7.97 -0.99
CA GLY A 86 3.15 -8.55 0.19
C GLY A 86 2.25 -8.52 1.44
N LEU A 87 1.43 -7.48 1.58
CA LEU A 87 0.43 -7.38 2.64
C LEU A 87 -0.89 -8.09 2.32
N LEU A 88 -1.03 -8.65 1.11
CA LEU A 88 -2.25 -9.31 0.64
C LEU A 88 -3.48 -8.38 0.69
N LEU A 89 -3.27 -7.12 0.32
CA LEU A 89 -4.32 -6.11 0.30
C LEU A 89 -5.38 -6.43 -0.76
N THR A 90 -6.62 -6.07 -0.46
CA THR A 90 -7.69 -6.06 -1.48
C THR A 90 -7.43 -4.97 -2.52
N LYS A 91 -8.03 -5.08 -3.71
CA LYS A 91 -7.92 -4.07 -4.78
C LYS A 91 -8.26 -2.66 -4.28
N GLU A 92 -9.32 -2.51 -3.50
CA GLU A 92 -9.71 -1.23 -2.91
C GLU A 92 -8.63 -0.68 -1.97
N GLU A 93 -8.08 -1.49 -1.07
CA GLU A 93 -6.99 -1.09 -0.17
C GLU A 93 -5.70 -0.73 -0.92
N CYS A 94 -5.42 -1.41 -2.04
CA CYS A 94 -4.31 -1.05 -2.90
C CYS A 94 -4.49 0.36 -3.46
N TYR A 95 -5.66 0.66 -4.03
CA TYR A 95 -5.94 1.97 -4.64
C TYR A 95 -5.86 3.10 -3.62
N ASP A 96 -6.36 2.85 -2.41
CA ASP A 96 -6.29 3.80 -1.31
C ASP A 96 -4.85 4.02 -0.87
N PHE A 97 -4.05 2.96 -0.72
CA PHE A 97 -2.65 3.12 -0.35
C PHE A 97 -1.83 3.85 -1.43
N PHE A 98 -2.13 3.61 -2.70
CA PHE A 98 -1.56 4.35 -3.83
C PHE A 98 -1.91 5.84 -3.78
N TYR A 99 -3.16 6.17 -3.49
CA TYR A 99 -3.63 7.54 -3.32
C TYR A 99 -2.93 8.25 -2.17
N GLU A 100 -2.78 7.58 -1.02
CA GLU A 100 -2.06 8.14 0.14
C GLU A 100 -0.57 8.37 -0.17
N CYS A 101 0.02 7.54 -1.04
CA CYS A 101 1.36 7.76 -1.57
C CYS A 101 1.43 8.88 -2.63
N GLY A 102 0.31 9.53 -2.97
CA GLY A 102 0.20 10.59 -3.97
C GLY A 102 0.01 10.11 -5.41
N GLN A 103 -0.12 8.81 -5.64
CA GLN A 103 -0.17 8.17 -6.96
C GLN A 103 -1.57 7.60 -7.25
N SER A 104 -2.58 8.46 -7.40
CA SER A 104 -3.98 8.03 -7.62
C SER A 104 -4.11 7.09 -8.84
N LEU A 105 -4.66 5.90 -8.61
CA LEU A 105 -5.01 4.93 -9.66
C LEU A 105 -6.46 5.06 -10.13
N TYR A 106 -7.33 5.76 -9.39
CA TYR A 106 -8.75 5.92 -9.72
C TYR A 106 -9.00 6.60 -11.07
N ASP A 107 -8.03 7.41 -11.49
CA ASP A 107 -8.17 8.27 -12.66
C ASP A 107 -7.15 7.99 -13.75
N LYS A 108 -6.38 6.92 -13.60
CA LYS A 108 -5.48 6.48 -14.66
C LYS A 108 -6.25 5.67 -15.68
N ASP A 109 -5.78 5.75 -16.92
CA ASP A 109 -6.27 4.91 -18.03
C ASP A 109 -6.27 3.43 -17.61
N ASP A 110 -7.24 2.67 -18.10
CA ASP A 110 -7.42 1.26 -17.72
C ASP A 110 -6.24 0.38 -18.15
N ASP A 111 -5.42 0.83 -19.11
CA ASP A 111 -4.19 0.18 -19.55
C ASP A 111 -2.95 0.56 -18.70
N CYS A 112 -3.14 1.37 -17.65
CA CYS A 112 -2.09 1.65 -16.68
C CYS A 112 -1.59 0.35 -16.05
N ILE A 113 -0.29 0.10 -16.16
CA ILE A 113 0.32 -1.16 -15.73
C ILE A 113 0.07 -1.47 -14.26
N GLU A 114 0.02 -0.45 -13.38
CA GLU A 114 -0.31 -0.66 -11.98
C GLU A 114 -1.74 -1.20 -11.81
N LYS A 115 -2.72 -0.64 -12.54
CA LYS A 115 -4.11 -1.12 -12.52
C LYS A 115 -4.19 -2.53 -13.10
N VAL A 116 -3.57 -2.77 -14.24
CA VAL A 116 -3.53 -4.09 -14.89
C VAL A 116 -2.99 -5.16 -13.94
N ILE A 117 -1.88 -4.88 -13.26
CA ILE A 117 -1.30 -5.83 -12.28
C ILE A 117 -2.28 -6.08 -11.13
N LEU A 118 -2.84 -5.04 -10.52
CA LEU A 118 -3.76 -5.19 -9.38
C LEU A 118 -5.08 -5.87 -9.75
N ASP A 119 -5.50 -5.76 -11.01
CA ASP A 119 -6.71 -6.38 -11.53
C ASP A 119 -6.49 -7.86 -11.88
N ILE A 120 -5.35 -8.21 -12.49
CA ILE A 120 -4.99 -9.61 -12.78
C ILE A 120 -4.68 -10.37 -11.49
N LEU A 121 -3.98 -9.71 -10.55
CA LEU A 121 -3.53 -10.32 -9.30
C LEU A 121 -4.48 -10.04 -8.13
N GLU A 122 -5.76 -9.82 -8.41
CA GLU A 122 -6.76 -9.54 -7.40
C GLU A 122 -6.74 -10.59 -6.27
N ILE A 123 -6.82 -10.11 -5.03
CA ILE A 123 -6.73 -10.93 -3.82
C ILE A 123 -8.11 -11.02 -3.16
N PRO A 124 -8.91 -12.05 -3.49
CA PRO A 124 -10.20 -12.25 -2.85
C PRO A 124 -10.01 -12.67 -1.38
N ARG A 125 -10.69 -11.97 -0.46
CA ARG A 125 -10.57 -12.21 0.99
C ARG A 125 -10.85 -13.66 1.38
N GLU A 126 -11.82 -14.29 0.75
CA GLU A 126 -12.18 -15.70 1.00
C GLU A 126 -11.03 -16.67 0.70
N ARG A 127 -10.20 -16.36 -0.30
CA ARG A 127 -9.04 -17.19 -0.66
C ARG A 127 -7.92 -17.11 0.37
N VAL A 128 -7.81 -15.98 1.09
CA VAL A 128 -6.76 -15.75 2.10
C VAL A 128 -7.19 -16.15 3.51
N LYS A 129 -8.50 -16.10 3.80
CA LYS A 129 -9.09 -16.31 5.13
C LYS A 129 -8.66 -17.61 5.79
N ASN A 130 -8.55 -18.69 5.02
CA ASN A 130 -8.24 -20.03 5.51
C ASN A 130 -6.75 -20.42 5.36
N LEU A 131 -5.89 -19.50 4.94
CA LEU A 131 -4.46 -19.79 4.76
C LEU A 131 -3.71 -19.66 6.08
N THR A 132 -2.83 -20.63 6.33
CA THR A 132 -1.79 -20.52 7.36
C THR A 132 -0.79 -19.42 7.02
N GLU A 133 -0.02 -18.94 8.00
CA GLU A 133 0.99 -17.90 7.76
C GLU A 133 2.05 -18.32 6.72
N LYS A 134 2.48 -19.59 6.73
CA LYS A 134 3.39 -20.13 5.71
C LYS A 134 2.75 -20.14 4.31
N GLN A 135 1.47 -20.44 4.21
CA GLN A 135 0.75 -20.39 2.93
C GLN A 135 0.56 -18.95 2.44
N LYS A 136 0.24 -18.01 3.33
CA LYS A 136 0.19 -16.58 3.00
C LYS A 136 1.52 -16.06 2.50
N TRP A 137 2.63 -16.49 3.12
CA TRP A 137 3.96 -16.17 2.64
C TRP A 137 4.20 -16.66 1.21
N ASN A 138 4.01 -17.95 0.96
CA ASN A 138 4.19 -18.51 -0.38
C ASN A 138 3.27 -17.87 -1.42
N PHE A 139 2.04 -17.54 -1.02
CA PHE A 139 1.07 -16.88 -1.89
C PHE A 139 1.50 -15.45 -2.23
N ALA A 140 1.85 -14.63 -1.24
CA ALA A 140 2.35 -13.28 -1.44
C ALA A 140 3.62 -13.26 -2.32
N GLY A 141 4.57 -14.14 -2.04
CA GLY A 141 5.80 -14.25 -2.83
C GLY A 141 5.54 -14.58 -4.31
N LYS A 142 4.56 -15.46 -4.60
CA LYS A 142 4.15 -15.74 -5.99
C LYS A 142 3.53 -14.53 -6.67
N LEU A 143 2.67 -13.78 -5.97
CA LEU A 143 2.08 -12.56 -6.53
C LEU A 143 3.14 -11.51 -6.85
N VAL A 144 4.11 -11.30 -5.96
CA VAL A 144 5.22 -10.38 -6.19
C VAL A 144 6.05 -10.78 -7.42
N LEU A 145 6.38 -12.07 -7.55
CA LEU A 145 7.13 -12.56 -8.72
C LEU A 145 6.35 -12.41 -10.02
N GLU A 146 5.03 -12.65 -10.01
CA GLU A 146 4.19 -12.48 -11.19
C GLU A 146 4.05 -10.99 -11.56
N ALA A 147 3.92 -10.09 -10.58
CA ALA A 147 3.92 -8.65 -10.82
C ALA A 147 5.24 -8.18 -11.46
N ASP A 148 6.38 -8.65 -10.95
CA ASP A 148 7.70 -8.37 -11.53
C ASP A 148 7.81 -8.86 -12.98
N LYS A 149 7.22 -10.02 -13.28
CA LYS A 149 7.19 -10.57 -14.64
C LYS A 149 6.33 -9.71 -15.56
N ILE A 150 5.12 -9.33 -15.14
CA ILE A 150 4.23 -8.45 -15.90
C ILE A 150 4.94 -7.11 -16.18
N TYR A 151 5.63 -6.53 -15.19
CA TYR A 151 6.41 -5.30 -15.39
C TYR A 151 7.52 -5.46 -16.44
N LYS A 152 8.25 -6.57 -16.43
CA LYS A 152 9.33 -6.84 -17.40
C LYS A 152 8.81 -7.05 -18.81
N GLU A 153 7.71 -7.79 -18.96
CA GLU A 153 7.11 -8.09 -20.26
C GLU A 153 6.51 -6.84 -20.92
N ASN A 154 6.00 -5.89 -20.13
CA ASN A 154 5.35 -4.69 -20.63
C ASN A 154 6.28 -3.48 -20.84
N GLY A 155 7.58 -3.60 -20.54
CA GLY A 155 8.65 -2.65 -20.93
C GLY A 155 8.55 -1.20 -20.43
N LYS A 156 7.44 -0.78 -19.81
CA LYS A 156 7.17 0.59 -19.36
C LYS A 156 7.26 0.64 -17.84
N ARG A 157 8.45 0.97 -17.32
CA ARG A 157 8.59 1.48 -15.94
C ARG A 157 7.81 2.78 -15.85
N GLY A 158 6.58 2.71 -15.32
CA GLY A 158 5.66 3.83 -15.18
C GLY A 158 6.20 4.88 -14.21
N THR A 159 7.07 5.76 -14.70
CA THR A 159 7.51 6.92 -13.93
C THR A 159 6.45 8.00 -14.07
N TYR A 160 5.30 7.84 -13.41
CA TYR A 160 4.22 8.83 -13.50
C TYR A 160 4.34 9.88 -12.39
N MET A 161 4.76 11.08 -12.80
CA MET A 161 4.76 12.28 -11.98
C MET A 161 3.34 12.60 -11.48
N ASN A 162 3.24 12.85 -10.17
CA ASN A 162 2.09 13.46 -9.50
C ASN A 162 1.35 14.50 -10.34
N CYS A 163 0.06 14.25 -10.59
CA CYS A 163 -0.85 15.27 -11.06
C CYS A 163 -1.19 16.22 -9.90
N LYS A 164 -0.54 17.40 -9.86
CA LYS A 164 -0.74 18.43 -8.81
C LYS A 164 -2.20 18.76 -8.53
N ARG A 165 -3.07 18.68 -9.55
CA ARG A 165 -4.51 18.99 -9.45
C ARG A 165 -5.24 18.03 -8.51
N LYS A 166 -4.86 16.75 -8.51
CA LYS A 166 -5.57 15.70 -7.77
C LYS A 166 -5.16 15.60 -6.31
N ALA A 167 -3.95 16.05 -5.98
CA ALA A 167 -3.55 16.28 -4.59
C ALA A 167 -4.29 17.48 -3.95
N LEU A 168 -4.80 18.41 -4.77
CA LEU A 168 -5.68 19.50 -4.33
C LEU A 168 -7.12 19.02 -4.15
N GLU A 169 -7.70 18.35 -5.16
CA GLU A 169 -9.05 17.76 -5.07
C GLU A 169 -9.14 16.76 -3.90
N ALA A 170 -8.06 16.01 -3.66
CA ALA A 170 -7.90 15.14 -2.49
C ALA A 170 -8.00 15.90 -1.16
N ARG A 171 -7.32 17.05 -1.06
CA ARG A 171 -7.31 17.89 0.14
C ARG A 171 -8.66 18.55 0.38
N GLU A 172 -9.34 18.99 -0.67
CA GLU A 172 -10.66 19.61 -0.58
C GLU A 172 -11.72 18.63 -0.03
N VAL A 173 -11.65 17.34 -0.39
CA VAL A 173 -12.53 16.29 0.19
C VAL A 173 -12.23 16.02 1.68
N TYR A 174 -11.02 16.35 2.17
CA TYR A 174 -10.65 16.18 3.58
C TYR A 174 -10.84 17.45 4.43
N GLU A 175 -11.08 18.61 3.81
CA GLU A 175 -11.33 19.88 4.51
C GLU A 175 -12.83 20.15 4.75
N GLU A 176 -13.74 19.35 4.20
CA GLU A 176 -15.16 19.35 4.57
C GLU A 176 -15.44 18.40 5.75
N PHE A 177 -14.88 18.66 6.95
CA PHE A 177 -15.43 18.27 8.27
C PHE A 177 -14.72 19.01 9.41
#